data_AF-A0A4Q5ZCQ9-F1
#
_entry.id   AF-A0A4Q5ZCQ9-F1
#
_cell.length_a   1.000
_cell.length_b   1.000
_cell.length_c   1.000
_cell.angle_alpha   90.00
_cell.angle_beta   90.00
_cell.angle_gamma   90.00
#
_symmetry.space_group_name_H-M   'P 1'
#
loop_
_entity.id
_entity.type
_entity.pdbx_description
1 polymer ?
#
loop_
_entity_poly.entity_id
_entity_poly.type
_entity_poly.pdbx_seq_one_letter_code
_entity_poly.pdbx_strand_id
1 'polypeptide(L)'
;DSLVKENTDLRNSLVSNFDTPDTTAKLITDSIPYDTLGHVRKYLWRAAKVVSNTATLQNNYLTIERGSNQGIKRDMGVISSTGIVGTVVDVSANYAVVMSLLHRQSRVSARMKKGGETGIVQWDGESPFFVTMVNVPKSAEVAKGDTVVTSQYSYLFPQGIMVGTVAAIVEDKSSNFYTMKLKPATNFYSVEYVTVAENMLKDEQKKLEEASKKNQ
;
A
#
# COMPACT_ATOMS: atom_id res chain seq x y z
N ASP A 1 7.99 17.57 12.93
CA ASP A 1 8.57 17.64 11.57
C ASP A 1 9.97 17.06 11.43
N SER A 2 10.94 17.35 12.30
CA SER A 2 12.29 16.76 12.22
C SER A 2 12.26 15.22 12.29
N LEU A 3 11.47 14.64 13.20
CA LEU A 3 11.40 13.19 13.41
C LEU A 3 10.76 12.39 12.26
N VAL A 4 9.91 13.03 11.44
CA VAL A 4 9.30 12.39 10.26
C VAL A 4 10.29 12.41 9.10
N LYS A 5 10.96 13.55 8.91
CA LYS A 5 12.06 13.70 7.95
C LYS A 5 13.22 12.76 8.29
N GLU A 6 13.57 12.69 9.56
CA GLU A 6 14.61 11.81 10.09
C GLU A 6 14.18 10.34 10.01
N ASN A 7 12.91 9.97 10.21
CA ASN A 7 12.44 8.61 9.93
C ASN A 7 12.47 8.25 8.43
N THR A 8 12.15 9.20 7.55
CA THR A 8 12.25 8.97 6.11
C THR A 8 13.71 8.84 5.67
N ASP A 9 14.58 9.68 6.21
CA ASP A 9 16.01 9.66 5.92
C ASP A 9 16.65 8.39 6.51
N LEU A 10 16.34 8.02 7.76
CA LEU A 10 16.79 6.78 8.41
C LEU A 10 16.32 5.52 7.68
N ARG A 11 15.07 5.49 7.19
CA ARG A 11 14.58 4.38 6.34
C ARG A 11 15.32 4.30 5.01
N ASN A 12 15.77 5.43 4.47
CA ASN A 12 16.64 5.48 3.29
C ASN A 12 18.10 5.10 3.61
N SER A 13 18.55 5.26 4.86
CA SER A 13 19.94 5.03 5.32
C SER A 13 20.21 3.69 6.01
N LEU A 14 19.20 2.83 6.23
CA LEU A 14 19.41 1.51 6.86
C LEU A 14 20.36 0.63 6.03
N VAL A 15 21.40 0.14 6.69
CA VAL A 15 22.54 -0.64 6.16
C VAL A 15 22.13 -1.97 5.50
N SER A 16 20.91 -2.46 5.71
CA SER A 16 20.40 -3.65 5.01
C SER A 16 20.22 -3.47 3.50
N ASN A 17 20.43 -2.26 2.98
CA ASN A 17 20.23 -1.92 1.57
C ASN A 17 21.52 -1.79 0.74
N PHE A 18 22.73 -1.83 1.32
CA PHE A 18 23.97 -1.61 0.53
C PHE A 18 25.19 -2.37 1.09
N ASP A 19 25.87 -3.13 0.22
CA ASP A 19 27.26 -3.58 0.38
C ASP A 19 28.21 -2.57 -0.29
N THR A 20 29.31 -2.23 0.38
CA THR A 20 30.38 -1.36 -0.13
C THR A 20 31.21 -2.10 -1.20
N PRO A 21 31.80 -1.46 -2.24
CA PRO A 21 32.69 -0.31 -2.04
C PRO A 21 32.84 0.76 -3.15
N ASP A 22 33.52 1.81 -2.68
CA ASP A 22 34.54 2.65 -3.31
C ASP A 22 34.19 3.94 -4.06
N THR A 23 35.03 4.91 -3.74
CA THR A 23 34.85 6.35 -3.83
C THR A 23 35.37 6.86 -5.16
N THR A 24 34.55 7.51 -5.98
CA THR A 24 34.85 8.75 -6.73
C THR A 24 33.77 9.00 -7.78
N ALA A 25 32.86 9.92 -7.49
CA ALA A 25 32.41 10.97 -8.40
C ALA A 25 31.17 11.65 -7.83
N LYS A 26 31.31 12.92 -7.48
CA LYS A 26 30.17 13.84 -7.41
C LYS A 26 29.50 13.91 -8.79
N LEU A 27 28.23 13.51 -8.90
CA LEU A 27 27.27 13.89 -9.95
C LEU A 27 25.92 14.05 -9.25
N ILE A 28 25.47 15.26 -8.90
CA ILE A 28 24.64 16.19 -9.70
C ILE A 28 23.34 15.53 -10.20
N THR A 29 22.22 16.00 -9.65
CA THR A 29 20.83 15.86 -10.11
C THR A 29 20.43 14.44 -10.49
N ASP A 30 19.84 13.73 -9.53
CA ASP A 30 19.42 12.33 -9.61
C ASP A 30 18.26 12.14 -10.61
N SER A 31 18.60 12.20 -11.90
CA SER A 31 17.72 11.94 -13.05
C SER A 31 17.91 10.52 -13.57
N ILE A 32 18.53 9.64 -12.79
CA ILE A 32 18.97 8.34 -13.28
C ILE A 32 18.01 7.24 -12.79
N PRO A 33 17.25 6.58 -13.69
CA PRO A 33 16.40 5.43 -13.33
C PRO A 33 17.19 4.13 -13.10
N TYR A 34 18.51 4.16 -13.32
CA TYR A 34 19.46 3.06 -13.15
C TYR A 34 20.51 3.41 -12.09
N ASP A 35 20.68 2.55 -11.10
CA ASP A 35 21.84 2.63 -10.21
C ASP A 35 23.12 2.18 -10.96
N THR A 36 24.29 2.52 -10.44
CA THR A 36 25.63 2.11 -10.90
C THR A 36 25.76 0.57 -11.05
N LEU A 37 24.87 -0.19 -10.41
CA LEU A 37 24.76 -1.67 -10.50
C LEU A 37 23.63 -2.17 -11.43
N GLY A 38 22.95 -1.29 -12.16
CA GLY A 38 21.88 -1.64 -13.10
C GLY A 38 20.50 -1.91 -12.47
N HIS A 39 20.30 -1.62 -11.18
CA HIS A 39 19.00 -1.77 -10.54
C HIS A 39 18.00 -0.70 -10.99
N VAL A 40 16.81 -1.14 -11.39
CA VAL A 40 15.70 -0.24 -11.73
C VAL A 40 14.90 0.10 -10.48
N ARG A 41 14.80 1.38 -10.14
CA ARG A 41 13.97 1.84 -9.03
C ARG A 41 12.49 1.62 -9.36
N LYS A 42 11.89 0.56 -8.80
CA LYS A 42 10.47 0.24 -9.03
C LYS A 42 9.51 1.24 -8.36
N TYR A 43 9.86 1.72 -7.15
CA TYR A 43 9.00 2.62 -6.36
C TYR A 43 9.69 3.94 -5.98
N LEU A 44 8.96 5.04 -6.13
CA LEU A 44 9.33 6.37 -5.65
C LEU A 44 8.36 6.81 -4.55
N TRP A 45 8.90 7.30 -3.44
CA TRP A 45 8.15 7.63 -2.24
C TRP A 45 7.99 9.15 -2.08
N ARG A 46 6.78 9.61 -1.77
CA ARG A 46 6.46 11.03 -1.60
C ARG A 46 5.68 11.27 -0.31
N ALA A 47 6.30 11.87 0.70
CA ALA A 47 5.69 12.08 2.01
C ALA A 47 4.72 13.28 2.02
N ALA A 48 3.45 13.10 2.36
CA ALA A 48 2.41 14.13 2.37
C ALA A 48 1.75 14.26 3.77
N LYS A 49 1.26 15.46 4.07
CA LYS A 49 0.46 15.73 5.27
C LYS A 49 -1.03 15.52 4.97
N VAL A 50 -1.76 14.93 5.90
CA VAL A 50 -3.22 14.79 5.84
C VAL A 50 -3.86 16.08 6.34
N VAL A 51 -4.72 16.68 5.51
CA VAL A 51 -5.43 17.93 5.84
C VAL A 51 -6.90 17.69 6.18
N SER A 52 -7.47 16.59 5.69
CA SER A 52 -8.83 16.16 6.00
C SER A 52 -8.89 14.64 6.04
N ASN A 53 -9.68 14.11 6.97
CA ASN A 53 -9.82 12.69 7.17
C ASN A 53 -11.22 12.38 7.67
N THR A 54 -11.86 11.42 7.01
CA THR A 54 -13.16 10.89 7.40
C THR A 54 -12.99 9.41 7.71
N ALA A 55 -13.45 8.95 8.88
CA ALA A 55 -13.33 7.54 9.30
C ALA A 55 -14.67 6.92 9.77
N THR A 56 -15.74 7.72 9.83
CA THR A 56 -17.05 7.33 10.38
C THR A 56 -18.15 7.20 9.32
N LEU A 57 -17.88 7.57 8.06
CA LEU A 57 -18.84 7.44 6.97
C LEU A 57 -18.77 6.05 6.33
N GLN A 58 -19.77 5.69 5.53
CA GLN A 58 -19.73 4.47 4.72
C GLN A 58 -18.70 4.56 3.57
N ASN A 59 -18.40 5.78 3.11
CA ASN A 59 -17.44 6.06 2.07
C ASN A 59 -16.42 7.06 2.62
N ASN A 60 -15.31 6.54 3.14
CA ASN A 60 -14.28 7.34 3.79
C ASN A 60 -13.18 7.77 2.80
N TYR A 61 -12.82 9.06 2.90
CA TYR A 61 -11.76 9.66 2.11
C TYR A 61 -10.79 10.43 3.01
N LEU A 62 -9.54 10.55 2.55
CA LEU A 62 -8.53 11.43 3.11
C LEU A 62 -8.11 12.44 2.05
N THR A 63 -7.80 13.65 2.46
CA THR A 63 -7.19 14.66 1.59
C THR A 63 -5.77 14.92 2.05
N ILE A 64 -4.84 14.89 1.09
CA ILE A 64 -3.41 15.12 1.34
C ILE A 64 -2.94 16.41 0.68
N GLU A 65 -2.01 17.11 1.33
CA GLU A 65 -1.36 18.34 0.86
C GLU A 65 -0.24 18.05 -0.15
N ARG A 66 -0.56 17.23 -1.17
CA ARG A 66 0.26 17.02 -2.36
C ARG A 66 -0.62 16.72 -3.56
N GLY A 67 -0.29 17.32 -4.70
CA GLY A 67 -0.99 17.16 -5.95
C GLY A 67 -0.07 16.85 -7.13
N SER A 68 -0.55 17.13 -8.33
CA SER A 68 0.14 16.81 -9.58
C SER A 68 1.45 17.57 -9.74
N ASN A 69 1.56 18.79 -9.23
CA ASN A 69 2.81 19.58 -9.25
C ASN A 69 3.94 18.89 -8.46
N GLN A 70 3.60 18.04 -7.49
CA GLN A 70 4.56 17.28 -6.70
C GLN A 70 4.68 15.82 -7.18
N GLY A 71 4.12 15.50 -8.35
CA GLY A 71 4.19 14.19 -8.99
C GLY A 71 3.16 13.17 -8.51
N ILE A 72 2.13 13.58 -7.76
CA ILE A 72 1.03 12.67 -7.40
C ILE A 72 0.16 12.39 -8.63
N LYS A 73 -0.20 11.12 -8.82
CA LYS A 73 -1.10 10.66 -9.89
C LYS A 73 -2.18 9.77 -9.30
N ARG A 74 -3.25 9.59 -10.06
CA ARG A 74 -4.30 8.61 -9.73
C ARG A 74 -3.70 7.22 -9.64
N ASP A 75 -4.32 6.36 -8.84
CA ASP A 75 -3.91 4.98 -8.59
C ASP A 75 -2.54 4.81 -7.92
N MET A 76 -2.00 5.83 -7.26
CA MET A 76 -0.84 5.64 -6.38
C MET A 76 -1.28 5.08 -5.02
N GLY A 77 -0.52 4.14 -4.48
CA GLY A 77 -0.77 3.58 -3.16
C GLY A 77 -0.34 4.55 -2.06
N VAL A 78 -1.13 4.66 -0.99
CA VAL A 78 -0.84 5.52 0.16
C VAL A 78 -0.68 4.66 1.40
N ILE A 79 0.44 4.87 2.09
CA ILE A 79 0.81 4.13 3.29
C ILE A 79 1.13 5.08 4.45
N SER A 80 1.04 4.57 5.66
CA SER A 80 1.49 5.21 6.89
C SER A 80 2.74 4.50 7.42
N SER A 81 3.29 4.97 8.53
CA SER A 81 4.38 4.26 9.23
C SER A 81 3.99 2.86 9.70
N THR A 82 2.70 2.64 9.99
CA THR A 82 2.14 1.41 10.55
C THR A 82 1.54 0.47 9.50
N GLY A 83 1.09 0.97 8.34
CA GLY A 83 0.44 0.12 7.35
C GLY A 83 -0.25 0.88 6.22
N ILE A 84 -1.04 0.17 5.42
CA ILE A 84 -1.78 0.77 4.30
C ILE A 84 -2.81 1.78 4.80
N VAL A 85 -2.95 2.87 4.06
CA VAL A 85 -4.01 3.87 4.25
C VAL A 85 -5.06 3.77 3.16
N GLY A 86 -4.65 3.68 1.88
CA GLY A 86 -5.60 3.72 0.77
C GLY A 86 -4.95 3.99 -0.57
N THR A 87 -5.74 4.42 -1.55
CA THR A 87 -5.28 4.69 -2.93
C THR A 87 -5.73 6.07 -3.38
N VAL A 88 -4.86 6.79 -4.10
CA VAL A 88 -5.21 8.09 -4.70
C VAL A 88 -6.27 7.91 -5.78
N VAL A 89 -7.41 8.59 -5.64
CA VAL A 89 -8.53 8.52 -6.59
C VAL A 89 -8.71 9.79 -7.41
N ASP A 90 -8.32 10.94 -6.85
CA ASP A 90 -8.42 12.24 -7.52
C ASP A 90 -7.23 13.14 -7.15
N VAL A 91 -6.84 14.02 -8.07
CA VAL A 91 -5.65 14.85 -7.95
C VAL A 91 -5.90 16.23 -8.55
N SER A 92 -5.65 17.26 -7.75
CA SER A 92 -5.55 18.65 -8.17
C SER A 92 -4.08 19.09 -8.24
N ALA A 93 -3.82 20.36 -8.55
CA ALA A 93 -2.46 20.89 -8.63
C ALA A 93 -1.63 20.68 -7.36
N ASN A 94 -2.24 20.91 -6.18
CA ASN A 94 -1.54 20.89 -4.88
C ASN A 94 -2.13 19.94 -3.84
N TYR A 95 -3.31 19.36 -4.11
CA TYR A 95 -3.98 18.42 -3.22
C TYR A 95 -4.39 17.16 -3.95
N ALA A 96 -4.53 16.05 -3.23
CA ALA A 96 -5.07 14.81 -3.75
C ALA A 96 -6.06 14.19 -2.76
N VAL A 97 -7.05 13.48 -3.30
CA VAL A 97 -8.02 12.71 -2.55
C VAL A 97 -7.63 11.25 -2.59
N VAL A 98 -7.59 10.63 -1.42
CA VAL A 98 -7.24 9.24 -1.17
C VAL A 98 -8.51 8.51 -0.73
N MET A 99 -8.88 7.46 -1.44
CA MET A 99 -9.90 6.53 -0.99
C MET A 99 -9.29 5.63 0.10
N SER A 100 -9.88 5.68 1.29
CA SER A 100 -9.41 4.90 2.44
C SER A 100 -9.55 3.39 2.21
N LEU A 101 -8.77 2.58 2.91
CA LEU A 101 -9.06 1.15 3.08
C LEU A 101 -10.45 0.94 3.68
N LEU A 102 -10.90 1.86 4.54
CA LEU A 102 -12.25 1.91 5.10
C LEU A 102 -13.26 2.51 4.12
N HIS A 103 -13.20 2.14 2.85
CA HIS A 103 -14.18 2.53 1.85
C HIS A 103 -14.80 1.27 1.25
N ARG A 104 -16.12 1.22 1.06
CA ARG A 104 -16.82 -0.01 0.60
C ARG A 104 -16.36 -0.51 -0.76
N GLN A 105 -15.87 0.38 -1.61
CA GLN A 105 -15.30 0.04 -2.93
C GLN A 105 -13.79 -0.24 -2.89
N SER A 106 -13.13 -0.05 -1.75
CA SER A 106 -11.70 -0.32 -1.62
C SER A 106 -11.43 -1.82 -1.69
N ARG A 107 -10.52 -2.21 -2.56
CA ARG A 107 -10.09 -3.60 -2.75
C ARG A 107 -8.58 -3.63 -2.77
N VAL A 108 -7.98 -4.31 -1.80
CA VAL A 108 -6.53 -4.45 -1.69
C VAL A 108 -6.17 -5.93 -1.75
N SER A 109 -5.31 -6.29 -2.69
CA SER A 109 -4.76 -7.65 -2.73
C SER A 109 -3.74 -7.81 -1.61
N ALA A 110 -3.99 -8.79 -0.75
CA ALA A 110 -3.17 -9.09 0.41
C ALA A 110 -2.76 -10.57 0.42
N ARG A 111 -1.75 -10.88 1.23
CA ARG A 111 -1.26 -12.23 1.47
C ARG A 111 -1.01 -12.47 2.95
N MET A 112 -1.18 -13.71 3.37
CA MET A 112 -0.73 -14.16 4.67
C MET A 112 0.80 -14.08 4.74
N LYS A 113 1.35 -13.52 5.81
CA LYS A 113 2.81 -13.43 5.96
C LYS A 113 3.45 -14.81 6.14
N LYS A 114 2.77 -15.71 6.85
CA LYS A 114 3.24 -17.06 7.21
C LYS A 114 3.14 -18.04 6.03
N GLY A 115 1.93 -18.34 5.54
CA GLY A 115 1.70 -19.33 4.47
C GLY A 115 1.78 -18.77 3.05
N GLY A 116 1.68 -17.45 2.88
CA GLY A 116 1.81 -16.79 1.58
C GLY A 116 0.55 -16.82 0.71
N GLU A 117 -0.54 -17.41 1.20
CA GLU A 117 -1.82 -17.47 0.53
C GLU A 117 -2.39 -16.08 0.33
N THR A 118 -2.99 -15.85 -0.83
CA THR A 118 -3.50 -14.55 -1.23
C THR A 118 -5.00 -14.45 -1.05
N GLY A 119 -5.46 -13.21 -0.86
CA GLY A 119 -6.87 -12.89 -0.75
C GLY A 119 -7.10 -11.41 -1.04
N ILE A 120 -8.35 -11.00 -0.91
CA ILE A 120 -8.78 -9.62 -1.14
C ILE A 120 -9.28 -9.05 0.17
N VAL A 121 -8.70 -7.92 0.58
CA VAL A 121 -9.15 -7.15 1.74
C VAL A 121 -10.15 -6.10 1.28
N GLN A 122 -11.27 -6.05 1.96
CA GLN A 122 -12.39 -5.14 1.71
C GLN A 122 -13.03 -4.70 3.04
N TRP A 123 -13.70 -3.56 3.02
CA TRP A 123 -14.45 -3.07 4.17
C TRP A 123 -15.96 -3.21 3.94
N ASP A 124 -16.68 -3.66 4.97
CA ASP A 124 -18.14 -3.91 4.93
C ASP A 124 -18.97 -2.62 5.13
N GLY A 125 -18.38 -1.60 5.75
CA GLY A 125 -19.08 -0.36 6.07
C GLY A 125 -19.68 -0.32 7.48
N GLU A 126 -19.48 -1.37 8.29
CA GLU A 126 -20.07 -1.47 9.62
C GLU A 126 -19.19 -0.86 10.70
N SER A 127 -17.93 -1.28 10.77
CA SER A 127 -17.02 -0.93 11.86
C SER A 127 -15.65 -0.51 11.34
N PRO A 128 -15.13 0.67 11.71
CA PRO A 128 -13.78 1.09 11.30
C PRO A 128 -12.66 0.28 11.99
N PHE A 129 -13.01 -0.56 12.97
CA PHE A 129 -12.05 -1.40 13.69
C PHE A 129 -11.76 -2.73 13.01
N PHE A 130 -12.54 -3.12 12.01
CA PHE A 130 -12.39 -4.38 11.32
C PHE A 130 -12.47 -4.20 9.81
N VAL A 131 -11.63 -4.95 9.09
CA VAL A 131 -11.74 -5.14 7.64
C VAL A 131 -11.84 -6.63 7.37
N THR A 132 -12.43 -7.01 6.26
CA THR A 132 -12.68 -8.41 5.91
C THR A 132 -11.75 -8.86 4.79
N MET A 133 -11.05 -9.96 5.00
CA MET A 133 -10.28 -10.64 3.96
C MET A 133 -11.06 -11.85 3.45
N VAL A 134 -11.22 -11.93 2.13
CA VAL A 134 -11.95 -13.00 1.44
C VAL A 134 -11.04 -13.70 0.43
N ASN A 135 -11.52 -14.83 -0.11
CA ASN A 135 -10.87 -15.63 -1.15
C ASN A 135 -9.57 -16.30 -0.72
N VAL A 136 -9.41 -16.62 0.58
CA VAL A 136 -8.28 -17.41 1.07
C VAL A 136 -8.66 -18.89 1.07
N PRO A 137 -7.91 -19.80 0.42
CA PRO A 137 -8.27 -21.22 0.35
C PRO A 137 -8.37 -21.86 1.74
N LYS A 138 -9.33 -22.77 1.95
CA LYS A 138 -9.45 -23.51 3.22
C LYS A 138 -8.28 -24.44 3.55
N SER A 139 -7.47 -24.78 2.56
CA SER A 139 -6.22 -25.51 2.73
C SER A 139 -5.13 -24.68 3.44
N ALA A 140 -5.32 -23.37 3.57
CA ALA A 140 -4.39 -22.48 4.26
C ALA A 140 -4.42 -22.72 5.77
N GLU A 141 -3.25 -22.80 6.40
CA GLU A 141 -3.13 -22.81 7.85
C GLU A 141 -3.23 -21.38 8.39
N VAL A 142 -4.40 -21.01 8.92
CA VAL A 142 -4.63 -19.67 9.47
C VAL A 142 -5.00 -19.73 10.95
N ALA A 143 -4.38 -18.85 11.74
CA ALA A 143 -4.66 -18.68 13.16
C ALA A 143 -4.98 -17.21 13.50
N LYS A 144 -5.71 -17.02 14.59
CA LYS A 144 -5.92 -15.69 15.17
C LYS A 144 -4.58 -15.09 15.59
N GLY A 145 -4.35 -13.82 15.24
CA GLY A 145 -3.10 -13.11 15.46
C GLY A 145 -2.15 -13.12 14.27
N ASP A 146 -2.41 -13.93 13.24
CA ASP A 146 -1.57 -13.98 12.04
C ASP A 146 -1.52 -12.63 11.32
N THR A 147 -0.35 -12.32 10.76
CA THR A 147 -0.11 -11.04 10.06
C THR A 147 -0.48 -11.14 8.59
N VAL A 148 -1.17 -10.11 8.11
CA VAL A 148 -1.54 -9.93 6.70
C VAL A 148 -0.80 -8.73 6.12
N VAL A 149 -0.20 -8.93 4.95
CA VAL A 149 0.59 -7.91 4.23
C VAL A 149 0.12 -7.77 2.79
N THR A 150 0.49 -6.71 2.08
CA THR A 150 0.22 -6.56 0.64
C THR A 150 0.83 -7.69 -0.17
N SER A 151 0.08 -8.15 -1.17
CA SER A 151 0.56 -9.15 -2.11
C SER A 151 1.43 -8.53 -3.21
N GLN A 152 2.22 -9.37 -3.86
CA GLN A 152 3.01 -9.01 -5.04
C GLN A 152 2.16 -8.74 -6.30
N TYR A 153 0.87 -9.10 -6.27
CA TYR A 153 -0.08 -8.91 -7.37
C TYR A 153 -0.75 -7.54 -7.34
N SER A 154 -0.49 -6.73 -6.30
CA SER A 154 -0.95 -5.35 -6.29
C SER A 154 0.00 -4.46 -7.09
N TYR A 155 -0.50 -3.83 -8.15
CA TYR A 155 0.26 -2.81 -8.90
C TYR A 155 0.38 -1.48 -8.13
N LEU A 156 -0.51 -1.28 -7.14
CA LEU A 156 -0.71 -0.01 -6.44
C LEU A 156 0.19 0.10 -5.22
N PHE A 157 0.44 -1.01 -4.54
CA PHE A 157 1.22 -1.06 -3.32
C PHE A 157 2.46 -1.93 -3.50
N PRO A 158 3.60 -1.54 -2.93
CA PRO A 158 4.73 -2.45 -2.75
C PRO A 158 4.32 -3.68 -1.96
N GLN A 159 4.99 -4.80 -2.20
CA GLN A 159 4.79 -6.03 -1.43
C GLN A 159 5.28 -5.87 0.01
N GLY A 160 4.61 -6.54 0.95
CA GLY A 160 5.07 -6.64 2.34
C GLY A 160 4.63 -5.49 3.25
N ILE A 161 3.83 -4.55 2.78
CA ILE A 161 3.25 -3.49 3.61
C ILE A 161 2.15 -4.09 4.50
N MET A 162 2.19 -3.79 5.79
CA MET A 162 1.24 -4.32 6.76
C MET A 162 -0.18 -3.83 6.48
N VAL A 163 -1.12 -4.77 6.41
CA VAL A 163 -2.56 -4.48 6.32
C VAL A 163 -3.17 -4.55 7.72
N GLY A 164 -2.87 -5.63 8.45
CA GLY A 164 -3.47 -5.90 9.75
C GLY A 164 -3.19 -7.31 10.26
N THR A 165 -3.92 -7.71 11.30
CA THR A 165 -3.80 -9.03 11.94
C THR A 165 -5.15 -9.73 12.01
N VAL A 166 -5.18 -11.06 11.88
CA VAL A 166 -6.40 -11.87 11.96
C VAL A 166 -7.02 -11.74 13.36
N ALA A 167 -8.24 -11.21 13.42
CA ALA A 167 -9.00 -11.06 14.66
C ALA A 167 -9.99 -12.22 14.86
N ALA A 168 -10.63 -12.67 13.78
CA ALA A 168 -11.54 -13.81 13.80
C ALA A 168 -11.60 -14.48 12.42
N ILE A 169 -11.85 -15.78 12.41
CA ILE A 169 -12.08 -16.57 11.19
C ILE A 169 -13.59 -16.87 11.16
N VAL A 170 -14.25 -16.43 10.09
CA VAL A 170 -15.66 -16.69 9.82
C VAL A 170 -15.71 -17.90 8.89
N GLU A 171 -16.10 -19.03 9.44
CA GLU A 171 -16.26 -20.25 8.66
C GLU A 171 -17.62 -20.25 7.95
N ASP A 172 -17.57 -20.12 6.64
CA ASP A 172 -18.72 -20.43 5.79
C ASP A 172 -18.62 -21.89 5.34
N LYS A 173 -19.52 -22.76 5.83
CA LYS A 173 -19.55 -24.19 5.47
C LYS A 173 -19.89 -24.44 3.99
N SER A 174 -20.50 -23.47 3.32
CA SER A 174 -20.89 -23.57 1.91
C SER A 174 -19.78 -23.19 0.93
N SER A 175 -18.75 -22.47 1.40
CA SER A 175 -17.65 -21.99 0.58
C SER A 175 -16.36 -22.79 0.78
N ASN A 176 -15.54 -22.91 -0.26
CA ASN A 176 -14.17 -23.47 -0.16
C ASN A 176 -13.13 -22.42 0.28
N PHE A 177 -13.57 -21.19 0.55
CA PHE A 177 -12.72 -20.08 0.96
C PHE A 177 -13.04 -19.63 2.39
N TYR A 178 -12.02 -19.22 3.12
CA TYR A 178 -12.17 -18.50 4.38
C TYR A 178 -12.60 -17.06 4.15
N THR A 179 -13.44 -16.58 5.07
CA THR A 179 -13.68 -15.16 5.28
C THR A 179 -13.11 -14.81 6.66
N MET A 180 -12.26 -13.81 6.75
CA MET A 180 -11.58 -13.47 8.01
C MET A 180 -11.78 -12.01 8.35
N LYS A 181 -12.10 -11.72 9.60
CA LYS A 181 -12.06 -10.36 10.13
C LYS A 181 -10.63 -10.05 10.55
N LEU A 182 -10.08 -8.97 10.02
CA LEU A 182 -8.76 -8.44 10.35
C LEU A 182 -8.91 -7.15 11.16
N LYS A 183 -8.04 -6.96 12.13
CA LYS A 183 -7.82 -5.66 12.76
C LYS A 183 -6.82 -4.89 11.90
N PRO A 184 -7.19 -3.74 11.30
CA PRO A 184 -6.26 -2.95 10.50
C PRO A 184 -5.09 -2.46 11.38
N ALA A 185 -3.90 -2.43 10.79
CA ALA A 185 -2.71 -1.94 11.49
C ALA A 185 -2.68 -0.41 11.60
N THR A 186 -3.23 0.28 10.60
CA THR A 186 -3.33 1.73 10.58
C THR A 186 -4.50 2.20 11.46
N ASN A 187 -4.23 3.13 12.37
CA ASN A 187 -5.29 3.83 13.09
C ASN A 187 -5.85 4.98 12.22
N PHE A 188 -6.98 4.73 11.57
CA PHE A 188 -7.62 5.71 10.68
C PHE A 188 -8.12 6.97 11.37
N TYR A 189 -8.19 7.04 12.70
CA TYR A 189 -8.60 8.26 13.41
C TYR A 189 -7.45 9.26 13.63
N SER A 190 -6.20 8.81 13.60
CA SER A 190 -5.03 9.62 13.98
C SER A 190 -3.97 9.69 12.88
N VAL A 191 -4.37 9.55 11.61
CA VAL A 191 -3.44 9.62 10.48
C VAL A 191 -3.12 11.07 10.16
N GLU A 192 -1.92 11.52 10.52
CA GLU A 192 -1.45 12.89 10.25
C GLU A 192 -0.50 12.97 9.06
N TYR A 193 0.38 11.98 8.90
CA TYR A 193 1.39 11.93 7.86
C TYR A 193 1.30 10.60 7.11
N VAL A 194 1.42 10.69 5.79
CA VAL A 194 1.37 9.54 4.89
C VAL A 194 2.48 9.62 3.87
N THR A 195 2.78 8.48 3.26
CA THR A 195 3.73 8.37 2.16
C THR A 195 3.01 7.77 0.96
N VAL A 196 3.12 8.44 -0.18
CA VAL A 196 2.58 7.98 -1.46
C VAL A 196 3.65 7.20 -2.20
N ALA A 197 3.29 6.00 -2.67
CA ALA A 197 4.11 5.09 -3.46
C ALA A 197 3.75 5.23 -4.94
N GLU A 198 4.69 5.75 -5.73
CA GLU A 198 4.62 5.77 -7.18
C GLU A 198 5.33 4.54 -7.74
N ASN A 199 4.60 3.65 -8.42
CA ASN A 199 5.17 2.54 -9.17
C ASN A 199 5.54 3.00 -10.58
N MET A 200 6.84 3.14 -10.86
CA MET A 200 7.31 3.66 -12.15
C MET A 200 7.09 2.69 -13.32
N LEU A 201 6.96 1.39 -13.05
CA LEU A 201 6.81 0.35 -14.07
C LEU A 201 5.35 -0.08 -14.26
N LYS A 202 4.41 0.55 -13.54
CA LYS A 202 2.99 0.17 -13.57
C LYS A 202 2.39 0.26 -14.97
N ASP A 203 2.64 1.35 -15.69
CA ASP A 203 1.98 1.61 -16.98
C ASP A 203 2.48 0.64 -18.06
N GLU A 204 3.77 0.29 -18.02
CA GLU A 204 4.36 -0.72 -18.91
C GLU A 204 3.75 -2.11 -18.63
N GLN A 205 3.74 -2.52 -17.36
CA GLN A 205 3.17 -3.81 -16.96
C GLN A 205 1.69 -3.92 -17.34
N LYS A 206 0.90 -2.88 -17.07
CA LYS A 206 -0.54 -2.85 -17.38
C LYS A 206 -0.79 -2.96 -18.88
N LYS A 207 -0.06 -2.22 -19.71
CA LYS A 207 -0.18 -2.28 -21.17
C LYS A 207 0.14 -3.67 -21.72
N LEU A 208 1.18 -4.31 -21.18
CA LEU A 208 1.58 -5.66 -21.60
C LEU A 208 0.48 -6.68 -21.29
N GLU A 209 -0.06 -6.67 -20.07
CA GLU A 209 -1.11 -7.60 -19.65
C GLU A 209 -2.43 -7.38 -20.40
N GLU A 210 -2.78 -6.12 -20.69
CA GLU A 210 -3.95 -5.78 -21.51
C GLU A 210 -3.80 -6.27 -22.97
N ALA A 211 -2.61 -6.12 -23.55
CA ALA A 211 -2.32 -6.62 -24.89
C ALA A 211 -2.38 -8.15 -24.96
N SER A 212 -1.85 -8.85 -23.96
CA SER A 212 -1.93 -10.32 -23.88
C SER A 212 -3.37 -10.83 -23.77
N LYS A 213 -4.23 -10.14 -23.00
CA LYS A 213 -5.65 -10.51 -22.88
C LYS A 213 -6.44 -10.31 -24.17
N LYS A 214 -6.10 -9.30 -24.98
CA LYS A 214 -6.79 -9.03 -26.25
C LYS A 214 -6.46 -10.05 -27.35
N ASN A 215 -5.32 -10.74 -27.22
CA ASN A 215 -4.86 -11.76 -28.15
C ASN A 215 -5.32 -13.19 -27.78
N GLN A 216 -6.03 -13.35 -26.66
CA GLN A 216 -6.71 -14.59 -26.26
C GLN A 216 -8.18 -14.54 -26.68
#